data_AF-A0A349VJ32-F1
#
_entry.id   AF-A0A349VJ32-F1
#
_cell.length_a   1.000
_cell.length_b   1.000
_cell.length_c   1.000
_cell.angle_alpha   90.00
_cell.angle_beta   90.00
_cell.angle_gamma   90.00
#
_symmetry.space_group_name_H-M   'P 1'
#
loop_
_entity.id
_entity.type
_entity.pdbx_description
1 polymer ?
#
loop_
_entity_poly.entity_id
_entity_poly.type
_entity_poly.pdbx_seq_one_letter_code
_entity_poly.pdbx_strand_id
1 'polypeptide(L)'
;MTTYHLPADNDVPPLREQVGTVVIGAVAGLAAVAFHAVMNLAESVRTELAVFATAHGMAAQFGVILTCGVLAATAVFLVHRFAIEAEGSGIAAVLHAHRTVGGRRALRILWVKFLAGFCALSSGMPLGREGPSVQIGAMSAIVLRQFGIGLVYFRRRTVELGAAAGLAAAFNAPLSGVVFSFELLKQPFNAHNCFETILACAIADWVCRLFHGTVLELPISLEGFRDWQELPTFALVGLCTGIVCLLFQTFLLFIAKRFQKFHHHPNKLIFITGLWGCLLGVILLVKPEVLGIGHTIFEDAIQNSLPFIPAILILATRIPLSAISYATGAPGGLIVPALLFGVLSGQAFSTSYAFIVGGVDADFHSVCLVAGMAASIGALFRTPLTATIMAVEITGAYDCVLEISIAYLAAHSLLGLARQPDLYTALGRIHESHTGKQAARIDAARSSIH
;
A
#
# COMPACT_ATOMS: atom_id res chain seq x y z
N MET A 1 40.96 -3.81 -13.08
CA MET A 1 39.89 -2.83 -13.32
C MET A 1 39.41 -3.00 -14.75
N THR A 2 38.42 -3.85 -14.98
CA THR A 2 37.72 -3.92 -16.26
C THR A 2 36.72 -2.78 -16.29
N THR A 3 36.93 -1.81 -17.18
CA THR A 3 35.99 -0.73 -17.46
C THR A 3 34.74 -1.33 -18.07
N TYR A 4 33.67 -1.36 -17.27
CA TYR A 4 32.35 -1.81 -17.71
C TYR A 4 31.76 -0.74 -18.64
N HIS A 5 31.60 -1.08 -19.91
CA HIS A 5 30.86 -0.25 -20.86
C HIS A 5 29.36 -0.36 -20.54
N LEU A 6 28.62 0.74 -20.70
CA LEU A 6 27.16 0.69 -20.70
C LEU A 6 26.74 -0.34 -21.77
N PRO A 7 25.95 -1.38 -21.42
CA PRO A 7 25.46 -2.31 -22.42
C PRO A 7 24.71 -1.51 -23.49
N ALA A 8 25.03 -1.76 -24.75
CA ALA A 8 24.21 -1.27 -25.85
C ALA A 8 22.80 -1.88 -25.69
N ASP A 9 21.77 -1.23 -26.23
CA ASP A 9 20.36 -1.67 -26.09
C ASP A 9 20.08 -3.13 -26.51
N ASN A 10 21.04 -3.80 -27.15
CA ASN A 10 20.97 -5.19 -27.63
C ASN A 10 21.85 -6.20 -26.87
N ASP A 11 22.58 -5.81 -25.83
CA ASP A 11 23.47 -6.74 -25.11
C ASP A 11 22.67 -7.55 -24.07
N VAL A 12 22.74 -8.89 -24.19
CA VAL A 12 22.20 -9.80 -23.17
C VAL A 12 22.91 -9.52 -21.84
N PRO A 13 22.18 -9.36 -20.71
CA PRO A 13 22.82 -9.12 -19.44
C PRO A 13 23.87 -10.18 -19.11
N PRO A 14 25.02 -9.81 -18.55
CA PRO A 14 25.97 -10.79 -18.07
C PRO A 14 25.29 -11.72 -17.06
N LEU A 15 25.62 -13.01 -17.11
CA LEU A 15 24.99 -14.06 -16.30
C LEU A 15 24.99 -13.73 -14.80
N ARG A 16 26.01 -13.01 -14.31
CA ARG A 16 26.07 -12.53 -12.92
C ARG A 16 24.93 -11.58 -12.56
N GLU A 17 24.51 -10.70 -13.46
CA GLU A 17 23.41 -9.76 -13.23
C GLU A 17 22.07 -10.49 -13.24
N GLN A 18 21.89 -11.46 -14.14
CA GLN A 18 20.71 -12.32 -14.17
C GLN A 18 20.55 -13.12 -12.87
N VAL A 19 21.63 -13.77 -12.40
CA VAL A 19 21.65 -14.48 -11.12
C VAL A 19 21.40 -13.51 -9.96
N GLY A 20 21.97 -12.31 -10.00
CA GLY A 20 21.70 -11.26 -9.01
C GLY A 20 20.22 -10.89 -8.95
N THR A 21 19.57 -10.73 -10.10
CA THR A 21 18.13 -10.43 -10.22
C THR A 21 17.28 -11.55 -9.65
N VAL A 22 17.61 -12.81 -9.94
CA VAL A 22 16.94 -13.99 -9.36
C VAL A 22 17.03 -13.98 -7.85
N VAL A 23 18.22 -13.76 -7.29
CA VAL A 23 18.42 -13.73 -5.83
C VAL A 23 17.71 -12.55 -5.18
N ILE A 24 17.69 -11.38 -5.82
CA ILE A 24 16.93 -10.21 -5.32
C ILE A 24 15.44 -10.53 -5.29
N GLY A 25 14.87 -11.08 -6.36
CA GLY A 25 13.47 -11.49 -6.42
C GLY A 25 13.13 -12.52 -5.34
N ALA A 26 13.95 -13.56 -5.19
CA ALA A 26 13.73 -14.62 -4.20
C ALA A 26 13.79 -14.10 -2.75
N VAL A 27 14.77 -13.26 -2.42
CA VAL A 27 14.93 -12.72 -1.07
C VAL A 27 13.88 -11.65 -0.76
N ALA A 28 13.51 -10.82 -1.73
CA ALA A 28 12.40 -9.88 -1.57
C ALA A 28 11.07 -10.63 -1.36
N GLY A 29 10.82 -11.67 -2.14
CA GLY A 29 9.67 -12.56 -1.99
C GLY A 29 9.64 -13.23 -0.61
N LEU A 30 10.75 -13.86 -0.18
CA LEU A 30 10.84 -14.49 1.15
C LEU A 30 10.64 -13.48 2.29
N ALA A 31 11.18 -12.27 2.16
CA ALA A 31 11.01 -11.21 3.16
C ALA A 31 9.56 -10.71 3.21
N ALA A 32 8.90 -10.57 2.06
CA ALA A 32 7.48 -10.24 1.98
C ALA A 32 6.63 -11.35 2.59
N VAL A 33 6.87 -12.62 2.24
CA VAL A 33 6.22 -13.80 2.84
C VAL A 33 6.39 -13.79 4.34
N ALA A 34 7.61 -13.66 4.88
CA ALA A 34 7.81 -13.62 6.33
C ALA A 34 7.01 -12.49 6.99
N PHE A 35 6.97 -11.30 6.38
CA PHE A 35 6.21 -10.17 6.89
C PHE A 35 4.70 -10.45 6.85
N HIS A 36 4.21 -10.99 5.74
CA HIS A 36 2.82 -11.33 5.51
C HIS A 36 2.30 -12.39 6.47
N ALA A 37 3.09 -13.43 6.74
CA ALA A 37 2.75 -14.50 7.68
C ALA A 37 2.51 -13.95 9.08
N VAL A 38 3.42 -13.08 9.52
CA VAL A 38 3.36 -12.44 10.84
C VAL A 38 2.19 -11.45 10.91
N MET A 39 1.90 -10.72 9.83
CA MET A 39 0.74 -9.82 9.75
C MET A 39 -0.59 -10.58 9.80
N ASN A 40 -0.73 -11.69 9.07
CA ASN A 40 -1.93 -12.50 9.06
C ASN A 40 -2.18 -13.13 10.44
N LEU A 41 -1.12 -13.66 11.07
CA LEU A 41 -1.19 -14.20 12.43
C LEU A 41 -1.57 -13.12 13.45
N ALA A 42 -1.01 -11.92 13.32
CA ALA A 42 -1.37 -10.79 14.16
C ALA A 42 -2.87 -10.44 14.06
N GLU A 43 -3.40 -10.42 12.84
CA GLU A 43 -4.80 -10.12 12.57
C GLU A 43 -5.75 -11.20 13.10
N SER A 44 -5.39 -12.49 12.96
CA SER A 44 -6.18 -13.60 13.50
C SER A 44 -6.19 -13.58 15.03
N VAL A 45 -5.02 -13.48 15.67
CA VAL A 45 -4.89 -13.45 17.14
C VAL A 45 -5.61 -12.23 17.72
N ARG A 46 -5.51 -11.06 17.08
CA ARG A 46 -6.23 -9.84 17.48
C ARG A 46 -7.74 -10.07 17.50
N THR A 47 -8.27 -10.72 16.46
CA THR A 47 -9.71 -10.95 16.30
C THR A 47 -10.21 -12.00 17.29
N GLU A 48 -9.47 -13.10 17.47
CA GLU A 48 -9.77 -14.11 18.50
C GLU A 48 -9.74 -13.51 19.91
N LEU A 49 -8.75 -12.67 20.22
CA LEU A 49 -8.65 -12.00 21.51
C LEU A 49 -9.83 -11.06 21.75
N ALA A 50 -10.32 -10.37 20.71
CA ALA A 50 -11.50 -9.52 20.81
C ALA A 50 -12.77 -10.33 21.11
N VAL A 51 -12.97 -11.47 20.42
CA VAL A 51 -14.10 -12.39 20.68
C VAL A 51 -14.01 -13.02 22.07
N PHE A 52 -12.82 -13.41 22.49
CA PHE A 52 -12.60 -13.90 23.85
C PHE A 52 -12.94 -12.83 24.89
N ALA A 53 -12.48 -11.59 24.68
CA ALA A 53 -12.71 -10.49 25.60
C ALA A 53 -14.19 -10.11 25.73
N THR A 54 -14.97 -10.18 24.64
CA THR A 54 -16.42 -9.92 24.72
C THR A 54 -17.15 -10.98 25.54
N ALA A 55 -16.66 -12.22 25.56
CA ALA A 55 -17.23 -13.31 26.37
C ALA A 55 -16.84 -13.27 27.87
N HIS A 56 -15.69 -12.68 28.22
CA HIS A 56 -15.11 -12.74 29.58
C HIS A 56 -15.31 -11.46 30.41
N GLY A 57 -16.15 -10.53 29.94
CA GLY A 57 -16.58 -9.34 30.68
C GLY A 57 -15.69 -8.11 30.52
N MET A 58 -16.06 -7.03 31.22
CA MET A 58 -15.48 -5.70 31.00
C MET A 58 -13.96 -5.62 31.23
N ALA A 59 -13.40 -6.37 32.19
CA ALA A 59 -11.96 -6.34 32.46
C ALA A 59 -11.14 -6.86 31.27
N ALA A 60 -11.60 -7.92 30.59
CA ALA A 60 -10.95 -8.44 29.41
C ALA A 60 -11.07 -7.48 28.22
N GLN A 61 -12.23 -6.81 28.07
CA GLN A 61 -12.44 -5.76 27.07
C GLN A 61 -11.48 -4.57 27.26
N PHE A 62 -11.31 -4.10 28.50
CA PHE A 62 -10.30 -3.08 28.82
C PHE A 62 -8.88 -3.55 28.52
N GLY A 63 -8.58 -4.83 28.75
CA GLY A 63 -7.33 -5.45 28.34
C GLY A 63 -7.06 -5.29 26.85
N VAL A 64 -8.03 -5.64 25.99
CA VAL A 64 -7.91 -5.49 24.53
C VAL A 64 -7.67 -4.03 24.14
N ILE A 65 -8.47 -3.11 24.66
CA ILE A 65 -8.34 -1.67 24.39
C ILE A 65 -6.92 -1.18 24.73
N LEU A 66 -6.41 -1.55 25.90
CA LEU A 66 -5.07 -1.17 26.34
C LEU A 66 -3.99 -1.80 25.45
N THR A 67 -4.13 -3.07 25.07
CA THR A 67 -3.16 -3.74 24.18
C THR A 67 -3.08 -3.07 22.82
N CYS A 68 -4.21 -2.71 22.20
CA CYS A 68 -4.23 -1.95 20.94
C CYS A 68 -3.55 -0.58 21.09
N GLY A 69 -3.81 0.13 22.20
CA GLY A 69 -3.16 1.40 22.50
C GLY A 69 -1.63 1.28 22.67
N VAL A 70 -1.17 0.29 23.43
CA VAL A 70 0.27 0.04 23.63
C VAL A 70 0.95 -0.31 22.31
N LEU A 71 0.37 -1.21 21.51
CA LEU A 71 0.91 -1.60 20.22
C LEU A 71 1.01 -0.41 19.25
N ALA A 72 -0.03 0.42 19.16
CA ALA A 72 -0.03 1.62 18.34
C ALA A 72 1.09 2.60 18.77
N ALA A 73 1.24 2.83 20.07
CA ALA A 73 2.30 3.68 20.63
C ALA A 73 3.70 3.10 20.34
N THR A 74 3.88 1.78 20.52
CA THR A 74 5.14 1.09 20.24
C THR A 74 5.54 1.18 18.77
N ALA A 75 4.58 1.09 17.85
CA ALA A 75 4.85 1.21 16.41
C ALA A 75 5.53 2.55 16.07
N VAL A 76 4.94 3.66 16.53
CA VAL A 76 5.50 5.01 16.30
C VAL A 76 6.79 5.23 17.08
N PHE A 77 6.90 4.69 18.30
CA PHE A 77 8.13 4.75 19.09
C PHE A 77 9.31 4.10 18.34
N LEU A 78 9.12 2.91 17.77
CA LEU A 78 10.16 2.19 17.04
C LEU A 78 10.63 2.98 15.81
N VAL A 79 9.70 3.54 15.04
CA VAL A 79 10.00 4.37 13.87
C VAL A 79 10.81 5.60 14.29
N HIS A 80 10.30 6.42 15.22
CA HIS A 80 10.96 7.67 15.61
C HIS A 80 12.31 7.44 16.31
N ARG A 81 12.46 6.35 17.06
CA ARG A 81 13.69 6.08 17.82
C ARG A 81 14.79 5.48 16.95
N PHE A 82 14.45 4.58 16.02
CA PHE A 82 15.45 3.76 15.34
C PHE A 82 15.59 4.08 13.85
N ALA A 83 14.49 4.28 13.12
CA ALA A 83 14.50 4.53 11.68
C ALA A 83 13.27 5.36 11.23
N ILE A 84 13.44 6.68 11.17
CA ILE A 84 12.37 7.61 10.73
C ILE A 84 11.95 7.37 9.28
N GLU A 85 12.85 6.83 8.45
CA GLU A 85 12.56 6.49 7.05
C GLU A 85 11.57 5.32 6.92
N ALA A 86 11.29 4.60 8.01
CA ALA A 86 10.27 3.54 8.07
C ALA A 86 8.85 4.08 8.28
N GLU A 87 8.67 5.40 8.42
CA GLU A 87 7.37 6.06 8.58
C GLU A 87 6.42 5.82 7.38
N GLY A 88 5.13 5.65 7.66
CA GLY A 88 4.08 5.55 6.65
C GLY A 88 4.31 4.43 5.63
N SER A 89 4.03 4.70 4.35
CA SER A 89 4.14 3.69 3.28
C SER A 89 5.58 3.22 3.10
N GLY A 90 6.55 4.13 3.08
CA GLY A 90 7.95 3.82 2.77
C GLY A 90 8.31 3.93 1.29
N ILE A 91 7.35 3.96 0.38
CA ILE A 91 7.57 4.13 -1.07
C ILE A 91 8.33 5.44 -1.38
N ALA A 92 7.95 6.55 -0.74
CA ALA A 92 8.67 7.81 -0.90
C ALA A 92 10.14 7.71 -0.43
N ALA A 93 10.40 6.97 0.66
CA ALA A 93 11.76 6.75 1.14
C ALA A 93 12.58 5.87 0.18
N VAL A 94 11.96 4.87 -0.47
CA VAL A 94 12.57 4.01 -1.48
C VAL A 94 13.09 4.84 -2.67
N LEU A 95 12.33 5.84 -3.13
CA LEU A 95 12.71 6.69 -4.25
C LEU A 95 14.08 7.38 -4.04
N HIS A 96 14.39 7.74 -2.80
CA HIS A 96 15.65 8.39 -2.42
C HIS A 96 16.70 7.42 -1.84
N ALA A 97 16.32 6.20 -1.48
CA ALA A 97 17.17 5.24 -0.77
C ALA A 97 18.46 4.89 -1.50
N HIS A 98 18.43 4.87 -2.84
CA HIS A 98 19.61 4.61 -3.66
C HIS A 98 20.73 5.65 -3.48
N ARG A 99 20.41 6.85 -2.99
CA ARG A 99 21.41 7.89 -2.66
C ARG A 99 21.77 7.86 -1.18
N THR A 100 20.76 7.78 -0.33
CA THR A 100 20.87 8.10 1.11
C THR A 100 21.12 6.90 2.03
N VAL A 101 20.79 5.66 1.62
CA VAL A 101 20.74 4.50 2.53
C VAL A 101 21.85 3.47 2.27
N GLY A 102 22.86 3.41 3.15
CA GLY A 102 23.88 2.35 3.13
C GLY A 102 23.41 1.03 3.77
N GLY A 103 24.15 -0.06 3.63
CA GLY A 103 23.74 -1.41 4.07
C GLY A 103 23.38 -1.52 5.54
N ARG A 104 24.18 -0.94 6.45
CA ARG A 104 23.86 -0.91 7.90
C ARG A 104 22.54 -0.18 8.21
N ARG A 105 22.24 0.88 7.46
CA ARG A 105 20.98 1.63 7.61
C ARG A 105 19.81 0.86 7.00
N ALA A 106 20.01 0.19 5.86
CA ALA A 106 19.01 -0.68 5.25
C ALA A 106 18.58 -1.81 6.18
N LEU A 107 19.53 -2.50 6.83
CA LEU A 107 19.22 -3.54 7.82
C LEU A 107 18.43 -2.96 9.01
N ARG A 108 18.75 -1.73 9.43
CA ARG A 108 18.01 -1.05 10.49
C ARG A 108 16.56 -0.75 10.08
N ILE A 109 16.37 -0.21 8.89
CA ILE A 109 15.04 0.05 8.34
C ILE A 109 14.25 -1.26 8.21
N LEU A 110 14.89 -2.34 7.77
CA LEU A 110 14.25 -3.66 7.60
C LEU A 110 13.59 -4.15 8.90
N TRP A 111 14.36 -4.28 9.99
CA TRP A 111 13.80 -4.81 11.24
C TRP A 111 12.84 -3.83 11.91
N VAL A 112 13.07 -2.51 11.80
CA VAL A 112 12.14 -1.50 12.32
C VAL A 112 10.83 -1.55 11.56
N LYS A 113 10.86 -1.60 10.23
CA LYS A 113 9.64 -1.66 9.39
C LYS A 113 8.85 -2.92 9.67
N PHE A 114 9.54 -4.05 9.87
CA PHE A 114 8.92 -5.32 10.21
C PHE A 114 8.23 -5.26 11.58
N LEU A 115 8.95 -4.90 12.65
CA LEU A 115 8.43 -4.92 14.01
C LEU A 115 7.39 -3.81 14.26
N ALA A 116 7.65 -2.61 13.75
CA ALA A 116 6.69 -1.52 13.85
C ALA A 116 5.46 -1.77 12.97
N GLY A 117 5.62 -2.41 11.80
CA GLY A 117 4.52 -2.87 10.94
C GLY A 117 3.62 -3.87 11.67
N PHE A 118 4.24 -4.85 12.34
CA PHE A 118 3.54 -5.78 13.21
C PHE A 118 2.73 -5.05 14.29
N CYS A 119 3.36 -4.15 15.05
CA CYS A 119 2.66 -3.40 16.09
C CYS A 119 1.52 -2.52 15.53
N ALA A 120 1.72 -1.87 14.38
CA ALA A 120 0.70 -1.02 13.75
C ALA A 120 -0.51 -1.84 13.30
N LEU A 121 -0.29 -2.93 12.56
CA LEU A 121 -1.40 -3.76 12.08
C LEU A 121 -2.10 -4.51 13.22
N SER A 122 -1.32 -5.00 14.20
CA SER A 122 -1.86 -5.65 15.42
C SER A 122 -2.69 -4.70 16.28
N SER A 123 -2.48 -3.38 16.18
CA SER A 123 -3.34 -2.40 16.86
C SER A 123 -4.68 -2.18 16.16
N GLY A 124 -4.90 -2.78 14.99
CA GLY A 124 -6.13 -2.65 14.21
C GLY A 124 -6.13 -1.49 13.21
N MET A 125 -4.99 -0.82 12.99
CA MET A 125 -4.91 0.28 12.02
C MET A 125 -5.28 -0.21 10.61
N PRO A 126 -6.26 0.41 9.92
CA PRO A 126 -6.67 0.01 8.58
C PRO A 126 -5.71 0.54 7.51
N LEU A 127 -4.49 0.00 7.53
CA LEU A 127 -3.40 0.28 6.61
C LEU A 127 -2.99 -1.01 5.90
N GLY A 128 -2.51 -0.90 4.66
CA GLY A 128 -2.03 -2.04 3.88
C GLY A 128 -0.61 -2.47 4.25
N ARG A 129 -0.29 -3.74 4.06
CA ARG A 129 1.08 -4.27 4.21
C ARG A 129 1.98 -4.03 2.99
N GLU A 130 1.41 -3.48 1.92
CA GLU A 130 2.04 -3.25 0.61
C GLU A 130 3.21 -2.28 0.65
N GLY A 131 2.99 -1.09 1.23
CA GLY A 131 4.05 -0.08 1.39
C GLY A 131 5.25 -0.64 2.15
N PRO A 132 5.04 -1.25 3.34
CA PRO A 132 6.08 -1.99 4.04
C PRO A 132 6.76 -3.06 3.19
N SER A 133 6.02 -3.86 2.42
CA SER A 133 6.59 -4.92 1.57
C SER A 133 7.49 -4.35 0.47
N VAL A 134 7.10 -3.26 -0.18
CA VAL A 134 7.94 -2.54 -1.16
C VAL A 134 9.23 -2.04 -0.50
N GLN A 135 9.13 -1.42 0.68
CA GLN A 135 10.32 -0.92 1.38
C GLN A 135 11.22 -2.06 1.88
N ILE A 136 10.64 -3.15 2.38
CA ILE A 136 11.35 -4.35 2.82
C ILE A 136 12.10 -4.96 1.64
N GLY A 137 11.45 -5.15 0.49
CA GLY A 137 12.09 -5.68 -0.72
C GLY A 137 13.25 -4.79 -1.19
N ALA A 138 13.06 -3.48 -1.21
CA ALA A 138 14.10 -2.50 -1.54
C ALA A 138 15.30 -2.56 -0.56
N MET A 139 15.04 -2.64 0.75
CA MET A 139 16.11 -2.71 1.77
C MET A 139 16.84 -4.06 1.71
N SER A 140 16.13 -5.17 1.48
CA SER A 140 16.72 -6.49 1.27
C SER A 140 17.70 -6.48 0.10
N ALA A 141 17.34 -5.84 -1.01
CA ALA A 141 18.21 -5.69 -2.16
C ALA A 141 19.49 -4.87 -1.84
N ILE A 142 19.38 -3.81 -1.02
CA ILE A 142 20.55 -3.02 -0.55
C ILE A 142 21.45 -3.86 0.36
N VAL A 143 20.87 -4.70 1.24
CA VAL A 143 21.61 -5.58 2.13
C VAL A 143 22.36 -6.65 1.34
N LEU A 144 21.71 -7.31 0.38
CA LEU A 144 22.35 -8.30 -0.50
C LEU A 144 23.55 -7.72 -1.26
N ARG A 145 23.46 -6.46 -1.69
CA ARG A 145 24.55 -5.76 -2.36
C ARG A 145 25.82 -5.66 -1.51
N GLN A 146 25.71 -5.67 -0.18
CA GLN A 146 26.89 -5.68 0.72
C GLN A 146 27.71 -6.98 0.59
N PHE A 147 27.07 -8.08 0.17
CA PHE A 147 27.70 -9.39 0.01
C PHE A 147 28.19 -9.65 -1.42
N GLY A 148 28.22 -8.63 -2.28
CA GLY A 148 28.65 -8.76 -3.68
C GLY A 148 27.62 -9.42 -4.61
N ILE A 149 26.39 -9.64 -4.10
CA ILE A 149 25.24 -10.20 -4.80
C ILE A 149 24.37 -9.05 -5.34
N GLY A 150 24.09 -9.05 -6.65
CA GLY A 150 23.25 -8.05 -7.32
C GLY A 150 23.98 -7.25 -8.42
N LEU A 151 23.27 -6.30 -9.02
CA LEU A 151 23.79 -5.35 -10.02
C LEU A 151 24.86 -4.45 -9.37
N VAL A 152 26.11 -4.92 -9.36
CA VAL A 152 27.24 -4.27 -8.67
C VAL A 152 27.36 -2.80 -9.09
N TYR A 153 27.08 -2.51 -10.36
CA TYR A 153 27.27 -1.20 -10.98
C TYR A 153 26.09 -0.22 -10.78
N PHE A 154 24.86 -0.69 -10.53
CA PHE A 154 23.67 0.17 -10.55
C PHE A 154 22.85 0.09 -9.25
N ARG A 155 23.32 0.81 -8.21
CA ARG A 155 22.62 0.90 -6.90
C ARG A 155 21.15 1.31 -7.01
N ARG A 156 20.83 2.24 -7.92
CA ARG A 156 19.45 2.68 -8.16
C ARG A 156 18.57 1.53 -8.65
N ARG A 157 19.05 0.79 -9.65
CA ARG A 157 18.35 -0.34 -10.24
C ARG A 157 18.15 -1.48 -9.25
N THR A 158 19.12 -1.78 -8.40
CA THR A 158 18.97 -2.78 -7.32
C THR A 158 17.80 -2.43 -6.39
N VAL A 159 17.65 -1.16 -6.03
CA VAL A 159 16.56 -0.67 -5.18
C VAL A 159 15.22 -0.76 -5.90
N GLU A 160 15.16 -0.36 -7.17
CA GLU A 160 13.96 -0.43 -8.01
C GLU A 160 13.48 -1.89 -8.19
N LEU A 161 14.39 -2.82 -8.50
CA LEU A 161 14.07 -4.25 -8.60
C LEU A 161 13.54 -4.84 -7.29
N GLY A 162 14.20 -4.55 -6.16
CA GLY A 162 13.74 -5.02 -4.85
C GLY A 162 12.38 -4.45 -4.47
N ALA A 163 12.13 -3.19 -4.82
CA ALA A 163 10.85 -2.53 -4.59
C ALA A 163 9.73 -3.13 -5.45
N ALA A 164 9.99 -3.35 -6.75
CA ALA A 164 9.07 -3.98 -7.68
C ALA A 164 8.71 -5.41 -7.25
N ALA A 165 9.73 -6.21 -6.90
CA ALA A 165 9.56 -7.56 -6.37
C ALA A 165 8.77 -7.57 -5.04
N GLY A 166 9.01 -6.58 -4.18
CA GLY A 166 8.26 -6.41 -2.93
C GLY A 166 6.78 -6.08 -3.15
N LEU A 167 6.43 -5.31 -4.20
CA LEU A 167 5.03 -5.09 -4.58
C LEU A 167 4.41 -6.34 -5.19
N ALA A 168 5.12 -7.00 -6.10
CA ALA A 168 4.66 -8.22 -6.77
C ALA A 168 4.30 -9.30 -5.77
N ALA A 169 5.19 -9.58 -4.82
CA ALA A 169 4.94 -10.55 -3.76
C ALA A 169 3.81 -10.13 -2.81
N ALA A 170 3.50 -8.83 -2.73
CA ALA A 170 2.55 -8.35 -1.76
C ALA A 170 1.09 -8.43 -2.24
N PHE A 171 0.87 -8.41 -3.56
CA PHE A 171 -0.43 -8.60 -4.20
C PHE A 171 -0.57 -9.91 -4.98
N ASN A 172 0.46 -10.75 -5.02
CA ASN A 172 0.57 -11.84 -6.00
C ASN A 172 0.36 -11.36 -7.46
N ALA A 173 0.86 -10.15 -7.76
CA ALA A 173 0.61 -9.41 -8.99
C ALA A 173 1.94 -8.99 -9.67
N PRO A 174 2.61 -9.91 -10.38
CA PRO A 174 3.94 -9.67 -10.93
C PRO A 174 3.99 -8.55 -11.97
N LEU A 175 3.01 -8.45 -12.88
CA LEU A 175 3.01 -7.41 -13.92
C LEU A 175 2.79 -6.01 -13.32
N SER A 176 1.98 -5.93 -12.27
CA SER A 176 1.75 -4.71 -11.49
C SER A 176 3.03 -4.22 -10.84
N GLY A 177 3.84 -5.12 -10.30
CA GLY A 177 5.18 -4.81 -9.79
C GLY A 177 6.09 -4.21 -10.87
N VAL A 178 6.05 -4.76 -12.08
CA VAL A 178 6.85 -4.26 -13.21
C VAL A 178 6.42 -2.84 -13.60
N VAL A 179 5.13 -2.63 -13.82
CA VAL A 179 4.61 -1.34 -14.26
C VAL A 179 4.75 -0.27 -13.18
N PHE A 180 4.55 -0.64 -11.91
CA PHE A 180 4.85 0.22 -10.76
C PHE A 180 6.29 0.74 -10.77
N SER A 181 7.26 -0.09 -11.13
CA SER A 181 8.67 0.32 -11.21
C SER A 181 8.89 1.39 -12.28
N PHE A 182 8.27 1.22 -13.46
CA PHE A 182 8.41 2.18 -14.55
C PHE A 182 7.61 3.47 -14.31
N GLU A 183 6.39 3.35 -13.81
CA GLU A 183 5.45 4.46 -13.68
C GLU A 183 5.69 5.27 -12.40
N LEU A 184 5.81 4.61 -11.25
CA LEU A 184 5.96 5.27 -9.95
C LEU A 184 7.41 5.49 -9.55
N LEU A 185 8.29 4.49 -9.71
CA LEU A 185 9.73 4.64 -9.39
C LEU A 185 10.52 5.36 -10.48
N LYS A 186 9.89 5.61 -11.64
CA LYS A 186 10.49 6.29 -12.81
C LYS A 186 11.78 5.60 -13.27
N GLN A 187 11.77 4.26 -13.25
CA GLN A 187 12.85 3.46 -13.83
C GLN A 187 12.92 3.75 -15.34
N PRO A 188 14.12 3.94 -15.93
CA PRO A 188 14.24 4.19 -17.36
C PRO A 188 13.77 2.96 -18.15
N PHE A 189 12.92 3.18 -19.15
CA PHE A 189 12.38 2.13 -19.99
C PHE A 189 13.38 1.73 -21.07
N ASN A 190 13.91 0.52 -20.96
CA ASN A 190 14.70 -0.16 -21.99
C ASN A 190 14.48 -1.69 -21.83
N ALA A 191 14.69 -2.44 -22.91
CA ALA A 191 14.36 -3.87 -22.95
C ALA A 191 15.06 -4.65 -21.83
N HIS A 192 16.31 -4.29 -21.55
CA HIS A 192 17.12 -4.91 -20.52
C HIS A 192 16.56 -4.69 -19.10
N ASN A 193 16.17 -3.47 -18.72
CA ASN A 193 15.53 -3.22 -17.42
C ASN A 193 14.19 -3.94 -17.32
N CYS A 194 13.41 -3.94 -18.39
CA CYS A 194 12.10 -4.58 -18.43
C CYS A 194 12.22 -6.08 -18.13
N PHE A 195 13.11 -6.78 -18.82
CA PHE A 195 13.31 -8.21 -18.62
C PHE A 195 13.73 -8.57 -17.19
N GLU A 196 14.67 -7.82 -16.61
CA GLU A 196 15.09 -8.07 -15.23
C GLU A 196 14.00 -7.77 -14.20
N THR A 197 13.25 -6.68 -14.37
CA THR A 197 12.13 -6.36 -13.48
C THR A 197 11.06 -7.44 -13.57
N ILE A 198 10.73 -7.91 -14.78
CA ILE A 198 9.81 -9.05 -14.99
C ILE A 198 10.31 -10.28 -14.25
N LEU A 199 11.58 -10.64 -14.43
CA LEU A 199 12.16 -11.83 -13.80
C LEU A 199 12.15 -11.73 -12.27
N ALA A 200 12.55 -10.59 -11.70
CA ALA A 200 12.53 -10.38 -10.25
C ALA A 200 11.12 -10.46 -9.67
N CYS A 201 10.13 -9.81 -10.31
CA CYS A 201 8.73 -9.84 -9.90
C CYS A 201 8.14 -11.25 -10.00
N ALA A 202 8.39 -11.96 -11.11
CA ALA A 202 7.90 -13.32 -11.32
C ALA A 202 8.46 -14.30 -10.27
N ILE A 203 9.73 -14.17 -9.90
CA ILE A 203 10.35 -15.01 -8.86
C ILE A 203 9.79 -14.66 -7.48
N ALA A 204 9.59 -13.38 -7.19
CA ALA A 204 9.02 -12.95 -5.92
C ALA A 204 7.58 -13.46 -5.75
N ASP A 205 6.77 -13.38 -6.80
CA ASP A 205 5.41 -13.95 -6.85
C ASP A 205 5.44 -15.47 -6.73
N TRP A 206 6.31 -16.16 -7.48
CA TRP A 206 6.47 -17.62 -7.39
C TRP A 206 6.83 -18.07 -5.96
N VAL A 207 7.77 -17.39 -5.30
CA VAL A 207 8.10 -17.64 -3.89
C VAL A 207 6.88 -17.40 -3.00
N CYS A 208 6.12 -16.33 -3.22
CA CYS A 208 4.91 -16.06 -2.44
C CYS A 208 3.89 -17.20 -2.56
N ARG A 209 3.61 -17.63 -3.79
CA ARG A 209 2.68 -18.73 -4.11
C ARG A 209 3.11 -20.06 -3.49
N LEU A 210 4.41 -20.33 -3.41
CA LEU A 210 4.93 -21.55 -2.77
C LEU A 210 4.64 -21.62 -1.26
N PHE A 211 4.71 -20.50 -0.54
CA PHE A 211 4.60 -20.48 0.92
C PHE A 211 3.20 -20.12 1.43
N HIS A 212 2.50 -19.22 0.76
CA HIS A 212 1.20 -18.69 1.21
C HIS A 212 0.04 -18.97 0.26
N GLY A 213 0.29 -19.57 -0.91
CA GLY A 213 -0.73 -19.65 -1.93
C GLY A 213 -1.11 -18.25 -2.41
N THR A 214 -2.41 -17.95 -2.40
CA THR A 214 -2.99 -16.75 -3.02
C THR A 214 -3.23 -15.67 -1.96
N VAL A 215 -2.57 -14.51 -2.09
CA VAL A 215 -2.59 -13.45 -1.07
C VAL A 215 -3.86 -12.59 -1.14
N LEU A 216 -4.19 -12.08 -2.32
CA LEU A 216 -5.41 -11.33 -2.60
C LEU A 216 -5.81 -11.68 -4.03
N GLU A 217 -6.50 -12.81 -4.17
CA GLU A 217 -7.10 -13.21 -5.44
C GLU A 217 -8.61 -13.12 -5.29
N LEU A 218 -9.20 -12.31 -6.15
CA LEU A 218 -10.60 -11.91 -6.13
C LEU A 218 -11.24 -12.34 -7.46
N PRO A 219 -11.29 -13.65 -7.77
CA PRO A 219 -11.60 -14.12 -9.11
C PRO A 219 -13.02 -13.71 -9.50
N ILE A 220 -13.10 -12.94 -10.58
CA ILE A 220 -14.34 -12.51 -11.22
C ILE A 220 -14.37 -13.18 -12.60
N SER A 221 -15.42 -13.95 -12.86
CA SER A 221 -15.71 -14.48 -14.19
C SER A 221 -16.74 -13.58 -14.85
N LEU A 222 -16.38 -13.00 -16.00
CA LEU A 222 -17.28 -12.20 -16.83
C LEU A 222 -17.71 -13.03 -18.04
N GLU A 223 -18.95 -12.90 -18.48
CA GLU A 223 -19.51 -13.63 -19.62
C GLU A 223 -19.27 -12.93 -20.97
N GLY A 224 -18.44 -11.88 -21.00
CA GLY A 224 -17.97 -11.24 -22.23
C GLY A 224 -17.82 -9.71 -22.12
N PHE A 225 -17.69 -9.06 -23.27
CA PHE A 225 -17.61 -7.60 -23.36
C PHE A 225 -18.96 -6.93 -23.10
N ARG A 226 -18.91 -5.74 -22.48
CA ARG A 226 -20.10 -4.92 -22.25
C ARG A 226 -20.53 -4.19 -23.52
N ASP A 227 -21.82 -3.89 -23.60
CA ASP A 227 -22.38 -3.10 -24.68
C ASP A 227 -21.85 -1.66 -24.64
N TRP A 228 -21.56 -1.10 -25.82
CA TRP A 228 -21.02 0.25 -25.95
C TRP A 228 -21.92 1.34 -25.34
N GLN A 229 -23.22 1.07 -25.22
CA GLN A 229 -24.21 1.98 -24.63
C GLN A 229 -24.04 2.12 -23.12
N GLU A 230 -23.45 1.14 -22.46
CA GLU A 230 -23.19 1.17 -21.02
C GLU A 230 -21.91 1.94 -20.68
N LEU A 231 -21.00 2.14 -21.64
CA LEU A 231 -19.71 2.81 -21.42
C LEU A 231 -19.80 4.17 -20.69
N PRO A 232 -20.77 5.05 -20.99
CA PRO A 232 -20.94 6.31 -20.25
C PRO A 232 -21.25 6.11 -18.76
N THR A 233 -21.86 4.99 -18.37
CA THR A 233 -22.18 4.70 -16.95
C THR A 233 -20.90 4.48 -16.13
N PHE A 234 -19.85 3.91 -16.72
CA PHE A 234 -18.56 3.74 -16.05
C PHE A 234 -17.82 5.06 -15.84
N ALA A 235 -18.11 6.10 -16.64
CA ALA A 235 -17.65 7.46 -16.32
C ALA A 235 -18.30 7.98 -15.03
N LEU A 236 -19.58 7.65 -14.78
CA LEU A 236 -20.26 7.98 -13.54
C LEU A 236 -19.69 7.20 -12.35
N VAL A 237 -19.36 5.92 -12.52
CA VAL A 237 -18.60 5.13 -11.52
C VAL A 237 -17.31 5.85 -11.16
N GLY A 238 -16.57 6.31 -12.17
CA GLY A 238 -15.36 7.09 -12.02
C GLY A 238 -15.57 8.41 -11.26
N LEU A 239 -16.63 9.15 -11.57
CA LEU A 239 -16.97 10.38 -10.84
C LEU A 239 -17.32 10.10 -9.38
N CYS A 240 -18.15 9.10 -9.09
CA CYS A 240 -18.49 8.68 -7.72
C CYS A 240 -17.24 8.29 -6.93
N THR A 241 -16.38 7.47 -7.52
CA THR A 241 -15.10 7.05 -6.94
C THR A 241 -14.17 8.25 -6.74
N GLY A 242 -14.12 9.18 -7.70
CA GLY A 242 -13.33 10.40 -7.62
C GLY A 242 -13.76 11.31 -6.47
N ILE A 243 -15.07 11.40 -6.16
CA ILE A 243 -15.57 12.16 -5.00
C ILE A 243 -15.03 11.55 -3.71
N VAL A 244 -15.12 10.22 -3.57
CA VAL A 244 -14.60 9.49 -2.41
C VAL A 244 -13.09 9.72 -2.25
N CYS A 245 -12.34 9.61 -3.35
CA CYS A 245 -10.90 9.86 -3.37
C CYS A 245 -10.56 11.30 -2.98
N LEU A 246 -11.31 12.27 -3.48
CA LEU A 246 -11.13 13.69 -3.16
C LEU A 246 -11.38 13.97 -1.67
N LEU A 247 -12.43 13.38 -1.09
CA LEU A 247 -12.72 13.47 0.34
C LEU A 247 -11.58 12.88 1.16
N PHE A 248 -11.15 11.66 0.83
CA PHE A 248 -10.05 10.98 1.50
C PHE A 248 -8.73 11.76 1.40
N GLN A 249 -8.31 12.15 0.19
CA GLN A 249 -7.07 12.86 -0.04
C GLN A 249 -7.04 14.21 0.68
N THR A 250 -8.13 14.98 0.61
CA THR A 250 -8.23 16.28 1.27
C THR A 250 -8.13 16.11 2.79
N PHE A 251 -8.85 15.14 3.35
CA PHE A 251 -8.86 14.87 4.78
C PHE A 251 -7.50 14.36 5.28
N LEU A 252 -6.89 13.41 4.57
CA LEU A 252 -5.56 12.88 4.88
C LEU A 252 -4.51 13.98 4.87
N LEU A 253 -4.44 14.81 3.81
CA LEU A 253 -3.47 15.90 3.74
C LEU A 253 -3.69 16.96 4.82
N PHE A 254 -4.95 17.22 5.19
CA PHE A 254 -5.28 18.11 6.30
C PHE A 254 -4.77 17.56 7.64
N ILE A 255 -5.05 16.30 7.95
CA ILE A 255 -4.62 15.68 9.22
C ILE A 255 -3.10 15.51 9.24
N ALA A 256 -2.48 15.04 8.16
CA ALA A 256 -1.03 14.87 8.07
C ALA A 256 -0.30 16.16 8.44
N LYS A 257 -0.73 17.30 7.89
CA LYS A 257 -0.19 18.64 8.25
C LYS A 257 -0.38 19.02 9.73
N ARG A 258 -1.43 18.53 10.38
CA ARG A 258 -1.65 18.77 11.83
C ARG A 258 -0.77 17.86 12.68
N PHE A 259 -0.67 16.58 12.33
CA PHE A 259 0.18 15.61 13.01
C PHE A 259 1.67 15.96 12.89
N GLN A 260 2.07 16.61 11.80
CA GLN A 260 3.42 17.17 11.65
C GLN A 260 3.83 18.10 12.80
N LYS A 261 2.91 18.89 13.36
CA LYS A 261 3.24 19.80 14.47
C LYS A 261 3.70 19.03 15.72
N PHE A 262 3.23 17.79 15.88
CA PHE A 262 3.56 16.93 17.00
C PHE A 262 4.83 16.10 16.77
N HIS A 263 5.36 16.03 15.55
CA HIS A 263 6.59 15.27 15.27
C HIS A 263 7.82 15.83 15.99
N HIS A 264 7.83 17.13 16.33
CA HIS A 264 8.87 17.73 17.17
C HIS A 264 8.82 17.30 18.64
N HIS A 265 7.71 16.71 19.08
CA HIS A 265 7.51 16.21 20.42
C HIS A 265 7.16 14.71 20.34
N PRO A 266 8.16 13.84 20.09
CA PRO A 266 7.91 12.41 19.84
C PRO A 266 7.10 11.75 20.96
N ASN A 267 7.33 12.13 22.22
CA ASN A 267 6.56 11.61 23.35
C ASN A 267 5.05 11.97 23.26
N LYS A 268 4.71 13.17 22.78
CA LYS A 268 3.31 13.57 22.57
C LYS A 268 2.69 12.80 21.41
N LEU A 269 3.44 12.62 20.32
CA LEU A 269 2.98 11.85 19.16
C LEU A 269 2.72 10.38 19.53
N ILE A 270 3.63 9.75 20.27
CA ILE A 270 3.48 8.38 20.79
C ILE A 270 2.23 8.28 21.68
N PHE A 271 2.03 9.24 22.59
CA PHE A 271 0.86 9.26 23.46
C PHE A 271 -0.46 9.41 22.69
N ILE A 272 -0.54 10.37 21.75
CA ILE A 272 -1.72 10.56 20.90
C ILE A 272 -2.00 9.31 20.07
N THR A 273 -0.95 8.66 19.54
CA THR A 273 -1.10 7.42 18.78
C THR A 273 -1.56 6.26 19.66
N GLY A 274 -1.13 6.20 20.93
CA GLY A 274 -1.65 5.25 21.89
C GLY A 274 -3.13 5.46 22.19
N LEU A 275 -3.58 6.70 22.36
CA LEU A 275 -5.00 7.02 22.50
C LEU A 275 -5.81 6.64 21.25
N TRP A 276 -5.24 6.87 20.07
CA TRP A 276 -5.84 6.41 18.82
C TRP A 276 -5.96 4.88 18.77
N GLY A 277 -4.92 4.15 19.16
CA GLY A 277 -4.95 2.69 19.29
C GLY A 277 -6.01 2.20 20.29
N CYS A 278 -6.22 2.90 21.40
CA CYS A 278 -7.32 2.59 22.33
C CYS A 278 -8.68 2.75 21.64
N LEU A 279 -8.88 3.82 20.86
CA LEU A 279 -10.13 4.00 20.10
C LEU A 279 -10.33 2.89 19.07
N LEU A 280 -9.27 2.47 18.37
CA LEU A 280 -9.32 1.31 17.47
C LEU A 280 -9.68 0.04 18.25
N GLY A 281 -9.15 -0.15 19.45
CA GLY A 281 -9.53 -1.26 20.34
C GLY A 281 -11.01 -1.25 20.74
N VAL A 282 -11.62 -0.08 20.92
CA VAL A 282 -13.08 0.03 21.15
C VAL A 282 -13.85 -0.37 19.89
N ILE A 283 -13.44 0.13 18.72
CA ILE A 283 -14.08 -0.23 17.44
C ILE A 283 -13.95 -1.74 17.17
N LEU A 284 -12.81 -2.33 17.51
CA LEU A 284 -12.53 -3.75 17.38
C LEU A 284 -13.55 -4.63 18.11
N LEU A 285 -13.94 -4.23 19.33
CA LEU A 285 -14.90 -4.97 20.15
C LEU A 285 -16.34 -4.88 19.61
N VAL A 286 -16.66 -3.84 18.84
CA VAL A 286 -18.02 -3.60 18.31
C VAL A 286 -18.17 -4.14 16.89
N LYS A 287 -17.22 -3.83 16.01
CA LYS A 287 -17.21 -4.20 14.59
C LYS A 287 -15.78 -4.50 14.12
N PRO A 288 -15.29 -5.74 14.30
CA PRO A 288 -13.93 -6.12 13.92
C PRO A 288 -13.66 -5.98 12.42
N GLU A 289 -14.68 -6.21 11.59
CA GLU A 289 -14.63 -6.13 10.11
C GLU A 289 -14.16 -4.77 9.59
N VAL A 290 -14.45 -3.68 10.32
CA VAL A 290 -14.09 -2.31 9.90
C VAL A 290 -12.58 -2.06 10.05
N LEU A 291 -11.84 -2.89 10.80
CA LEU A 291 -10.42 -2.70 11.08
C LEU A 291 -9.53 -3.65 10.26
N GLY A 292 -8.22 -3.43 10.35
CA GLY A 292 -7.24 -4.26 9.64
C GLY A 292 -7.27 -4.07 8.12
N ILE A 293 -6.81 -5.08 7.39
CA ILE A 293 -6.63 -4.99 5.93
C ILE A 293 -8.00 -4.90 5.23
N GLY A 294 -8.96 -5.68 5.70
CA GLY A 294 -10.33 -5.72 5.16
C GLY A 294 -10.57 -6.77 4.08
N HIS A 295 -9.85 -7.90 4.12
CA HIS A 295 -10.03 -9.03 3.18
C HIS A 295 -11.50 -9.49 3.09
N THR A 296 -12.17 -9.64 4.23
CA THR A 296 -13.59 -10.03 4.27
C THR A 296 -14.49 -9.05 3.54
N ILE A 297 -14.20 -7.74 3.61
CA ILE A 297 -15.00 -6.72 2.94
C ILE A 297 -14.87 -6.83 1.41
N PHE A 298 -13.68 -7.17 0.90
CA PHE A 298 -13.49 -7.41 -0.53
C PHE A 298 -14.29 -8.63 -0.99
N GLU A 299 -14.19 -9.73 -0.26
CA GLU A 299 -14.93 -10.97 -0.56
C GLU A 299 -16.44 -10.74 -0.52
N ASP A 300 -16.94 -10.07 0.52
CA ASP A 300 -18.38 -9.80 0.68
C ASP A 300 -18.91 -8.84 -0.40
N ALA A 301 -18.10 -7.88 -0.85
CA ALA A 301 -18.47 -6.98 -1.93
C ALA A 301 -18.56 -7.73 -3.27
N ILE A 302 -17.60 -8.60 -3.57
CA ILE A 302 -17.56 -9.36 -4.83
C ILE A 302 -18.64 -10.44 -4.89
N GLN A 303 -18.89 -11.12 -3.77
CA GLN A 303 -19.98 -12.09 -3.66
C GLN A 303 -21.36 -11.42 -3.60
N ASN A 304 -21.41 -10.08 -3.64
CA ASN A 304 -22.62 -9.28 -3.50
C ASN A 304 -23.43 -9.64 -2.23
N SER A 305 -22.74 -10.07 -1.18
CA SER A 305 -23.31 -10.43 0.13
C SER A 305 -23.32 -9.23 1.08
N LEU A 306 -22.49 -8.21 0.83
CA LEU A 306 -22.42 -7.00 1.65
C LEU A 306 -23.63 -6.08 1.36
N PRO A 307 -24.52 -5.82 2.32
CA PRO A 307 -25.67 -4.96 2.08
C PRO A 307 -25.26 -3.48 1.89
N PHE A 308 -26.08 -2.72 1.17
CA PHE A 308 -25.79 -1.33 0.79
C PHE A 308 -25.49 -0.40 1.97
N ILE A 309 -26.30 -0.45 3.03
CA ILE A 309 -26.14 0.44 4.20
C ILE A 309 -24.82 0.15 4.94
N PRO A 310 -24.49 -1.11 5.31
CA PRO A 310 -23.17 -1.49 5.80
C PRO A 310 -22.02 -1.03 4.91
N ALA A 311 -22.10 -1.21 3.58
CA ALA A 311 -21.05 -0.79 2.66
C ALA A 311 -20.77 0.72 2.75
N ILE A 312 -21.81 1.57 2.77
CA ILE A 312 -21.69 3.03 2.94
C ILE A 312 -21.10 3.37 4.30
N LEU A 313 -21.53 2.71 5.38
CA LEU A 313 -21.02 2.97 6.73
C LEU A 313 -19.55 2.56 6.87
N ILE A 314 -19.15 1.42 6.31
CA ILE A 314 -17.76 0.97 6.27
C ILE A 314 -16.92 1.97 5.49
N LEU A 315 -17.38 2.44 4.33
CA LEU A 315 -16.69 3.46 3.55
C LEU A 315 -16.51 4.76 4.33
N ALA A 316 -17.60 5.26 4.94
CA ALA A 316 -17.60 6.50 5.71
C ALA A 316 -16.70 6.45 6.95
N THR A 317 -16.57 5.28 7.59
CA THR A 317 -15.71 5.07 8.75
C THR A 317 -14.26 4.77 8.37
N ARG A 318 -14.00 4.01 7.31
CA ARG A 318 -12.65 3.69 6.83
C ARG A 318 -11.87 4.92 6.38
N ILE A 319 -12.52 5.89 5.71
CA ILE A 319 -11.87 7.14 5.29
C ILE A 319 -11.12 7.83 6.45
N PRO A 320 -11.78 8.20 7.56
CA PRO A 320 -11.09 8.84 8.66
C PRO A 320 -10.15 7.90 9.41
N LEU A 321 -10.50 6.62 9.55
CA LEU A 321 -9.66 5.67 10.26
C LEU A 321 -8.31 5.47 9.56
N SER A 322 -8.32 5.25 8.23
CA SER A 322 -7.08 5.11 7.44
C SER A 322 -6.31 6.42 7.39
N ALA A 323 -6.99 7.56 7.26
CA ALA A 323 -6.33 8.87 7.20
C ALA A 323 -5.59 9.23 8.50
N ILE A 324 -6.23 9.06 9.65
CA ILE A 324 -5.63 9.35 10.96
C ILE A 324 -4.51 8.34 11.25
N SER A 325 -4.75 7.05 11.01
CA SER A 325 -3.74 6.01 11.23
C SER A 325 -2.48 6.27 10.42
N TYR A 326 -2.60 6.64 9.13
CA TYR A 326 -1.45 6.98 8.30
C TYR A 326 -0.75 8.27 8.79
N ALA A 327 -1.53 9.28 9.17
CA ALA A 327 -0.98 10.56 9.64
C ALA A 327 -0.22 10.47 10.97
N THR A 328 -0.43 9.42 11.77
CA THR A 328 0.36 9.17 12.99
C THR A 328 1.84 8.88 12.70
N GLY A 329 2.19 8.53 11.46
CA GLY A 329 3.53 8.08 11.07
C GLY A 329 3.75 6.58 11.28
N ALA A 330 2.73 5.84 11.74
CA ALA A 330 2.78 4.39 11.82
C ALA A 330 3.09 3.77 10.44
N PRO A 331 3.90 2.70 10.39
CA PRO A 331 4.24 2.04 9.14
C PRO A 331 3.02 1.33 8.55
N GLY A 332 2.70 1.64 7.29
CA GLY A 332 1.56 1.06 6.58
C GLY A 332 1.32 1.75 5.25
N GLY A 333 0.81 0.98 4.28
CA GLY A 333 0.51 1.40 2.92
C GLY A 333 -0.90 1.96 2.76
N LEU A 334 -1.10 2.77 1.71
CA LEU A 334 -2.39 3.35 1.34
C LEU A 334 -3.03 2.67 0.11
N ILE A 335 -2.32 1.76 -0.56
CA ILE A 335 -2.82 1.10 -1.77
C ILE A 335 -4.06 0.25 -1.44
N VAL A 336 -4.02 -0.60 -0.42
CA VAL A 336 -5.17 -1.43 -0.04
C VAL A 336 -6.37 -0.59 0.43
N PRO A 337 -6.22 0.41 1.31
CA PRO A 337 -7.32 1.33 1.61
C PRO A 337 -7.91 2.00 0.35
N ALA A 338 -7.07 2.41 -0.59
CA ALA A 338 -7.53 2.98 -1.87
C ALA A 338 -8.33 1.97 -2.70
N LEU A 339 -7.82 0.73 -2.86
CA LEU A 339 -8.56 -0.37 -3.52
C LEU A 339 -9.95 -0.53 -2.90
N LEU A 340 -10.01 -0.61 -1.57
CA LEU A 340 -11.26 -0.80 -0.84
C LEU A 340 -12.23 0.35 -1.04
N PHE A 341 -11.74 1.61 -1.05
CA PHE A 341 -12.58 2.76 -1.35
C PHE A 341 -13.20 2.68 -2.74
N GLY A 342 -12.43 2.22 -3.73
CA GLY A 342 -12.87 2.01 -5.09
C GLY A 342 -13.91 0.89 -5.23
N VAL A 343 -13.66 -0.25 -4.58
CA VAL A 343 -14.61 -1.38 -4.55
C VAL A 343 -15.93 -0.96 -3.91
N LEU A 344 -15.90 -0.33 -2.73
CA LEU A 344 -17.12 0.10 -2.03
C LEU A 344 -17.86 1.23 -2.76
N SER A 345 -17.15 2.15 -3.43
CA SER A 345 -17.81 3.17 -4.25
C SER A 345 -18.42 2.59 -5.53
N GLY A 346 -17.74 1.63 -6.16
CA GLY A 346 -18.25 0.87 -7.30
C GLY A 346 -19.49 0.06 -6.94
N GLN A 347 -19.44 -0.64 -5.81
CA GLN A 347 -20.57 -1.38 -5.24
C GLN A 347 -21.74 -0.45 -4.96
N ALA A 348 -21.51 0.65 -4.23
CA ALA A 348 -22.55 1.62 -3.91
C ALA A 348 -23.19 2.24 -5.16
N PHE A 349 -22.40 2.51 -6.21
CA PHE A 349 -22.92 2.97 -7.48
C PHE A 349 -23.79 1.90 -8.15
N SER A 350 -23.27 0.68 -8.30
CA SER A 350 -23.97 -0.43 -8.94
C SER A 350 -25.32 -0.73 -8.27
N THR A 351 -25.35 -0.84 -6.94
CA THR A 351 -26.59 -1.10 -6.19
C THR A 351 -27.60 0.04 -6.32
N SER A 352 -27.12 1.29 -6.33
CA SER A 352 -28.00 2.46 -6.52
C SER A 352 -28.56 2.52 -7.94
N TYR A 353 -27.73 2.20 -8.93
CA TYR A 353 -28.12 2.15 -10.33
C TYR A 353 -29.13 1.03 -10.61
N ALA A 354 -28.91 -0.15 -10.01
CA ALA A 354 -29.86 -1.26 -10.06
C ALA A 354 -31.24 -0.89 -9.53
N PHE A 355 -31.29 -0.13 -8.42
CA PHE A 355 -32.55 0.35 -7.87
C PHE A 355 -33.29 1.32 -8.82
N ILE A 356 -32.56 2.14 -9.58
CA ILE A 356 -33.13 3.12 -10.51
C ILE A 356 -33.64 2.47 -11.80
N VAL A 357 -32.88 1.53 -12.36
CA VAL A 357 -33.15 0.92 -13.67
C VAL A 357 -34.05 -0.33 -13.57
N GLY A 358 -34.28 -0.84 -12.36
CA GLY A 358 -35.13 -2.02 -12.13
C GLY A 358 -34.37 -3.34 -12.17
N GLY A 359 -33.05 -3.30 -11.96
CA GLY A 359 -32.15 -4.44 -11.97
C GLY A 359 -30.89 -4.19 -12.79
N VAL A 360 -29.81 -4.85 -12.42
CA VAL A 360 -28.58 -5.00 -13.22
C VAL A 360 -28.17 -6.46 -13.17
N ASP A 361 -27.48 -6.91 -14.20
CA ASP A 361 -26.87 -8.23 -14.21
C ASP A 361 -25.61 -8.28 -13.31
N ALA A 362 -25.16 -9.50 -12.99
CA ALA A 362 -24.04 -9.72 -12.08
C ALA A 362 -22.71 -9.19 -12.65
N ASP A 363 -22.52 -9.24 -13.96
CA ASP A 363 -21.30 -8.76 -14.60
C ASP A 363 -21.20 -7.25 -14.51
N PHE A 364 -22.31 -6.52 -14.72
CA PHE A 364 -22.32 -5.06 -14.52
C PHE A 364 -21.87 -4.66 -13.12
N HIS A 365 -22.34 -5.40 -12.10
CA HIS A 365 -21.91 -5.19 -10.72
C HIS A 365 -20.40 -5.39 -10.57
N SER A 366 -19.90 -6.55 -10.95
CA SER A 366 -18.47 -6.88 -10.91
C SER A 366 -17.60 -5.86 -11.63
N VAL A 367 -17.98 -5.46 -12.84
CA VAL A 367 -17.24 -4.44 -13.61
C VAL A 367 -17.23 -3.09 -12.90
N CYS A 368 -18.33 -2.68 -12.25
CA CYS A 368 -18.35 -1.46 -11.44
C CYS A 368 -17.36 -1.53 -10.27
N LEU A 369 -17.22 -2.68 -9.62
CA LEU A 369 -16.26 -2.90 -8.53
C LEU A 369 -14.82 -2.78 -9.05
N VAL A 370 -14.48 -3.49 -10.14
CA VAL A 370 -13.13 -3.46 -10.73
C VAL A 370 -12.78 -2.07 -11.27
N ALA A 371 -13.71 -1.42 -11.97
CA ALA A 371 -13.54 -0.07 -12.49
C ALA A 371 -13.34 0.95 -11.35
N GLY A 372 -14.11 0.86 -10.27
CA GLY A 372 -13.94 1.69 -9.09
C GLY A 372 -12.59 1.45 -8.41
N MET A 373 -12.19 0.19 -8.25
CA MET A 373 -10.91 -0.22 -7.66
C MET A 373 -9.70 0.35 -8.41
N ALA A 374 -9.68 0.26 -9.74
CA ALA A 374 -8.62 0.84 -10.56
C ALA A 374 -8.69 2.38 -10.57
N ALA A 375 -9.90 2.95 -10.69
CA ALA A 375 -10.08 4.40 -10.72
C ALA A 375 -9.59 5.07 -9.43
N SER A 376 -9.78 4.44 -8.27
CA SER A 376 -9.32 5.00 -6.99
C SER A 376 -7.80 5.05 -6.87
N ILE A 377 -7.10 3.96 -7.19
CA ILE A 377 -5.62 3.92 -7.21
C ILE A 377 -5.11 4.94 -8.23
N GLY A 378 -5.59 4.86 -9.46
CA GLY A 378 -5.10 5.70 -10.54
C GLY A 378 -5.32 7.18 -10.23
N ALA A 379 -6.46 7.56 -9.68
CA ALA A 379 -6.74 8.95 -9.33
C ALA A 379 -5.88 9.46 -8.17
N LEU A 380 -5.73 8.68 -7.09
CA LEU A 380 -4.97 9.09 -5.90
C LEU A 380 -3.46 9.15 -6.15
N PHE A 381 -2.91 8.15 -6.83
CA PHE A 381 -1.46 7.99 -7.03
C PHE A 381 -0.99 8.40 -8.43
N ARG A 382 -1.89 8.88 -9.30
CA ARG A 382 -1.60 9.30 -10.68
C ARG A 382 -0.83 8.23 -11.48
N THR A 383 -1.18 6.96 -11.25
CA THR A 383 -0.56 5.76 -11.85
C THR A 383 -1.59 4.88 -12.58
N PRO A 384 -2.13 5.34 -13.73
CA PRO A 384 -3.15 4.60 -14.48
C PRO A 384 -2.72 3.19 -14.87
N LEU A 385 -1.49 3.01 -15.37
CA LEU A 385 -1.08 1.71 -15.90
C LEU A 385 -0.94 0.70 -14.76
N THR A 386 -0.32 1.11 -13.65
CA THR A 386 -0.20 0.29 -12.45
C THR A 386 -1.59 -0.04 -11.89
N ALA A 387 -2.50 0.93 -11.83
CA ALA A 387 -3.85 0.72 -11.30
C ALA A 387 -4.65 -0.28 -12.14
N THR A 388 -4.63 -0.14 -13.47
CA THR A 388 -5.36 -1.04 -14.37
C THR A 388 -4.81 -2.46 -14.31
N ILE A 389 -3.49 -2.63 -14.43
CA ILE A 389 -2.88 -3.97 -14.41
C ILE A 389 -3.06 -4.62 -13.03
N MET A 390 -2.97 -3.86 -11.95
CA MET A 390 -3.22 -4.36 -10.59
C MET A 390 -4.65 -4.80 -10.40
N ALA A 391 -5.62 -4.01 -10.86
CA ALA A 391 -7.02 -4.39 -10.77
C ALA A 391 -7.30 -5.69 -11.53
N VAL A 392 -6.75 -5.82 -12.74
CA VAL A 392 -6.94 -6.99 -13.59
C VAL A 392 -6.20 -8.22 -13.06
N GLU A 393 -4.96 -8.11 -12.57
CA GLU A 393 -4.23 -9.25 -11.99
C GLU A 393 -4.88 -9.77 -10.70
N ILE A 394 -5.39 -8.87 -9.85
CA ILE A 394 -6.07 -9.26 -8.60
C ILE A 394 -7.40 -9.97 -8.90
N THR A 395 -8.13 -9.54 -9.95
CA THR A 395 -9.50 -10.00 -10.21
C THR A 395 -9.63 -11.04 -11.33
N GLY A 396 -8.65 -11.13 -12.21
CA GLY A 396 -8.73 -11.92 -13.44
C GLY A 396 -9.64 -11.34 -14.53
N ALA A 397 -10.23 -10.15 -14.32
CA ALA A 397 -11.21 -9.55 -15.22
C ALA A 397 -10.55 -8.76 -16.38
N TYR A 398 -9.94 -9.46 -17.34
CA TYR A 398 -9.23 -8.84 -18.47
C TYR A 398 -10.14 -8.11 -19.48
N ASP A 399 -11.41 -8.50 -19.57
CA ASP A 399 -12.32 -7.96 -20.58
C ASP A 399 -12.81 -6.54 -20.29
N CYS A 400 -12.57 -6.03 -19.07
CA CYS A 400 -13.09 -4.73 -18.61
C CYS A 400 -12.09 -3.55 -18.65
N VAL A 401 -11.00 -3.68 -19.40
CA VAL A 401 -9.92 -2.67 -19.47
C VAL A 401 -10.42 -1.31 -20.01
N LEU A 402 -11.42 -1.31 -20.91
CA LEU A 402 -11.97 -0.08 -21.47
C LEU A 402 -12.76 0.70 -20.40
N GLU A 403 -13.61 0.02 -19.65
CA GLU A 403 -14.45 0.52 -18.58
C GLU A 403 -13.59 1.09 -17.44
N ILE A 404 -12.54 0.34 -17.06
CA ILE A 404 -11.52 0.81 -16.12
C ILE A 404 -10.90 2.13 -16.59
N SER A 405 -10.52 2.21 -17.87
CA SER A 405 -9.87 3.40 -18.43
C SER A 405 -10.78 4.62 -18.41
N ILE A 406 -12.07 4.44 -18.72
CA ILE A 406 -13.09 5.50 -18.68
C ILE A 406 -13.32 5.97 -17.23
N ALA A 407 -13.50 5.04 -16.30
CA ALA A 407 -13.70 5.34 -14.88
C ALA A 407 -12.49 6.08 -14.29
N TYR A 408 -11.27 5.62 -14.59
CA TYR A 408 -10.03 6.30 -14.21
C TYR A 408 -10.00 7.74 -14.76
N LEU A 409 -10.27 7.94 -16.06
CA LEU A 409 -10.21 9.26 -16.67
C LEU A 409 -11.17 10.24 -15.99
N ALA A 410 -12.38 9.80 -15.67
CA ALA A 410 -13.37 10.60 -14.96
C ALA A 410 -12.92 10.96 -13.53
N ALA A 411 -12.45 9.96 -12.76
CA ALA A 411 -11.94 10.17 -11.40
C ALA A 411 -10.72 11.12 -11.39
N HIS A 412 -9.77 10.89 -12.30
CA HIS A 412 -8.56 11.69 -12.47
C HIS A 412 -8.87 13.14 -12.82
N SER A 413 -9.83 13.34 -13.74
CA SER A 413 -10.28 14.68 -14.16
C SER A 413 -10.89 15.44 -13.00
N LEU A 414 -11.72 14.79 -12.18
CA LEU A 414 -12.32 15.42 -11.00
C LEU A 414 -11.27 15.88 -9.98
N LEU A 415 -10.28 15.03 -9.66
CA LEU A 415 -9.17 15.42 -8.78
C LEU A 415 -8.30 16.51 -9.42
N GLY A 416 -8.14 16.50 -10.75
CA GLY A 416 -7.44 17.54 -11.51
C GLY A 416 -8.13 18.90 -11.42
N LEU A 417 -9.46 18.95 -11.59
CA LEU A 417 -10.27 20.15 -11.43
C LEU A 417 -10.19 20.71 -10.01
N ALA A 418 -10.15 19.83 -9.01
CA ALA A 418 -9.92 20.21 -7.62
C ALA A 418 -8.46 20.58 -7.29
N ARG A 419 -7.56 20.57 -8.30
CA ARG A 419 -6.13 20.87 -8.18
C ARG A 419 -5.40 20.01 -7.15
N GLN A 420 -5.86 18.77 -6.97
CA GLN A 420 -5.21 17.83 -6.06
C GLN A 420 -3.92 17.28 -6.68
N PRO A 421 -2.78 17.37 -5.97
CA PRO A 421 -1.52 16.80 -6.44
C PRO A 421 -1.56 15.26 -6.42
N ASP A 422 -0.54 14.61 -6.97
CA ASP A 422 -0.26 13.22 -6.67
C ASP A 422 -0.08 13.01 -5.15
N LEU A 423 -0.74 11.99 -4.58
CA LEU A 423 -0.79 11.77 -3.14
C LEU A 423 0.60 11.44 -2.57
N TYR A 424 1.37 10.56 -3.21
CA TYR A 424 2.70 10.21 -2.71
C TYR A 424 3.68 11.38 -2.79
N THR A 425 3.61 12.18 -3.85
CA THR A 425 4.38 13.42 -3.99
C THR A 425 4.00 14.43 -2.89
N ALA A 426 2.71 14.60 -2.60
CA ALA A 426 2.25 15.52 -1.57
C ALA A 426 2.68 15.09 -0.16
N LEU A 427 2.56 13.81 0.16
CA LEU A 427 3.03 13.22 1.42
C LEU A 427 4.56 13.27 1.53
N GLY A 428 5.28 13.05 0.42
CA GLY A 428 6.73 13.18 0.35
C GLY A 428 7.20 14.59 0.70
N ARG A 429 6.60 15.64 0.12
CA ARG A 429 6.92 17.04 0.45
C ARG A 429 6.68 17.38 1.91
N ILE A 430 5.60 16.85 2.48
CA ILE A 430 5.27 16.97 3.90
C ILE A 430 6.42 16.36 4.72
N HIS A 431 6.86 15.14 4.42
CA HIS A 431 7.95 14.47 5.11
C HIS A 431 9.35 15.12 4.90
N GLU A 432 9.68 15.58 3.69
CA GLU A 432 10.96 16.27 3.38
C GLU A 432 11.10 17.60 4.13
N SER A 433 10.00 18.37 4.24
CA SER A 433 10.00 19.62 5.01
C SER A 433 10.36 19.40 6.50
N HIS A 434 10.19 18.18 6.99
CA HIS A 434 10.53 17.77 8.35
C HIS A 434 11.99 17.32 8.46
N THR A 435 12.46 16.41 7.61
CA THR A 435 13.86 15.94 7.64
C THR A 435 14.85 17.06 7.36
N GLY A 436 14.54 17.99 6.43
CA GLY A 436 15.37 19.16 6.17
C GLY A 436 15.50 20.10 7.38
N LYS A 437 14.40 20.34 8.11
CA LYS A 437 14.42 21.15 9.36
C LYS A 437 15.14 20.45 10.50
N GLN A 438 15.06 19.11 10.58
CA GLN A 438 15.72 18.33 11.61
C GLN A 438 17.24 18.26 11.37
N ALA A 439 17.68 18.08 10.11
CA ALA A 439 19.09 18.15 9.73
C ALA A 439 19.68 19.54 10.03
N ALA A 440 19.02 20.62 9.60
CA ALA A 440 19.45 21.99 9.89
C ALA A 440 19.58 22.30 11.39
N ARG A 441 18.73 21.71 12.24
CA ARG A 441 18.82 21.86 13.70
C ARG A 441 19.94 21.04 14.33
N ILE A 442 20.19 19.83 13.84
CA ILE A 442 21.33 19.01 14.31
C ILE A 442 22.64 19.72 13.96
N ASP A 443 22.71 20.32 12.77
CA ASP A 443 23.87 21.11 12.36
C ASP A 443 24.01 22.40 13.20
N ALA A 444 22.90 23.09 13.48
CA ALA A 444 22.89 24.27 14.38
C ALA A 444 23.28 23.92 15.84
N ALA A 445 22.86 22.75 16.34
CA ALA A 445 23.21 22.27 17.68
C ALA A 445 24.65 21.77 17.77
N ARG A 446 25.25 21.32 16.65
CA ARG A 446 26.67 20.99 16.56
C ARG A 446 27.53 22.25 16.47
N SER A 447 27.08 23.29 15.77
CA SER A 447 27.78 24.57 15.68
C SER A 447 27.76 25.40 16.96
N SER A 448 26.89 25.07 17.94
CA SER A 448 26.87 25.73 19.26
C SER A 448 27.73 25.03 20.32
N ILE A 449 28.39 23.91 19.96
CA ILE A 449 29.29 23.14 20.84
C ILE A 449 30.78 23.42 20.47
N HIS A 450 31.02 24.20 19.42
CA HIS A 450 32.31 24.81 19.09
C HIS A 450 32.21 26.32 19.29
#